data_AF-A0A259KS22-F1
#
_entry.id   AF-A0A259KS22-F1
#
_cell.length_a   1.000
_cell.length_b   1.000
_cell.length_c   1.000
_cell.angle_alpha   90.00
_cell.angle_beta   90.00
_cell.angle_gamma   90.00
#
_symmetry.space_group_name_H-M   'P 1'
#
loop_
_entity.id
_entity.type
_entity.pdbx_description
1 polymer ?
#
loop_
_entity_poly.entity_id
_entity_poly.type
_entity_poly.pdbx_seq_one_letter_code
_entity_poly.pdbx_strand_id
1 'polypeptide(L)'
;MTLQEAVDAPRIHHQWLPDVLFAEPYALSPDTIRLLVEKGHKVVVQRPWSAVEAIQFPDAGPAQAQQPAFGSDTLRLWKPRPGTVYGANDNRRPAGAAVAP
;
A
#
# COMPACT_ATOMS: atom_id res chain seq x y z
N MET A 1 -9.41 -0.47 3.62
CA MET A 1 -8.75 0.23 2.52
C MET A 1 -9.58 0.07 1.25
N THR A 2 -9.86 1.15 0.54
CA THR A 2 -10.31 1.16 -0.86
C THR A 2 -9.14 0.85 -1.79
N LEU A 3 -9.41 0.60 -3.09
CA LEU A 3 -8.35 0.43 -4.08
C LEU A 3 -7.45 1.67 -4.17
N GLN A 4 -8.04 2.88 -4.17
CA GLN A 4 -7.27 4.12 -4.21
C GLN A 4 -6.45 4.33 -2.93
N GLU A 5 -7.02 4.04 -1.76
CA GLU A 5 -6.27 4.09 -0.48
C GLU A 5 -5.06 3.13 -0.50
N ALA A 6 -5.17 1.97 -1.14
CA ALA A 6 -4.06 1.03 -1.29
C ALA A 6 -2.98 1.56 -2.26
N VAL A 7 -3.38 2.21 -3.36
CA VAL A 7 -2.43 2.86 -4.29
C VAL A 7 -1.75 4.07 -3.63
N ASP A 8 -2.48 4.85 -2.86
CA ASP A 8 -2.00 6.05 -2.19
C ASP A 8 -1.18 5.74 -0.93
N ALA A 9 -1.29 4.54 -0.36
CA ALA A 9 -0.52 4.12 0.81
C ALA A 9 0.99 4.34 0.59
N PRO A 10 1.70 4.99 1.54
CA PRO A 10 3.14 5.14 1.44
C PRO A 10 3.86 3.79 1.44
N ARG A 11 5.01 3.73 0.77
CA ARG A 11 5.71 2.47 0.47
C ARG A 11 7.03 2.33 1.20
N ILE A 12 7.45 1.08 1.40
CA ILE A 12 8.78 0.70 1.86
C ILE A 12 9.39 -0.31 0.89
N HIS A 13 10.73 -0.37 0.81
CA HIS A 13 11.44 -1.31 -0.05
C HIS A 13 12.80 -1.70 0.57
N HIS A 14 13.12 -2.98 0.55
CA HIS A 14 14.44 -3.54 0.87
C HIS A 14 14.72 -4.68 -0.09
N GLN A 15 15.94 -4.75 -0.62
CA GLN A 15 16.31 -5.65 -1.71
C GLN A 15 17.61 -6.40 -1.44
N TRP A 16 17.88 -6.67 -0.15
CA TRP A 16 19.11 -7.27 0.34
C TRP A 16 20.35 -6.36 0.19
N LEU A 17 20.79 -6.07 -1.04
CA LEU A 17 21.93 -5.18 -1.30
C LEU A 17 21.49 -3.94 -2.11
N PRO A 18 21.91 -2.71 -1.69
CA PRO A 18 22.54 -2.42 -0.41
C PRO A 18 21.59 -2.72 0.76
N ASP A 19 22.14 -3.05 1.93
CA ASP A 19 21.36 -3.34 3.14
C ASP A 19 20.77 -2.05 3.74
N VAL A 20 19.70 -1.58 3.10
CA VAL A 20 19.00 -0.33 3.40
C VAL A 20 17.51 -0.54 3.20
N LEU A 21 16.73 -0.19 4.22
CA LEU A 21 15.29 -0.05 4.10
C LEU A 21 14.97 1.36 3.60
N PHE A 22 14.48 1.46 2.37
CA PHE A 22 13.96 2.71 1.84
C PHE A 22 12.50 2.88 2.27
N ALA A 23 12.13 4.09 2.67
CA ALA A 23 10.77 4.45 3.03
C ALA A 23 10.35 5.73 2.29
N GLU A 24 9.10 5.80 1.84
CA GLU A 24 8.49 7.07 1.42
C GLU A 24 8.22 7.97 2.64
N PRO A 25 7.99 9.29 2.45
CA PRO A 25 7.61 10.17 3.55
C PRO A 25 6.32 9.66 4.21
N TYR A 26 6.29 9.67 5.54
CA TYR A 26 5.14 9.23 6.34
C TYR A 26 4.78 7.73 6.22
N ALA A 27 5.63 6.91 5.58
CA ALA A 27 5.41 5.46 5.51
C ALA A 27 5.61 4.74 6.85
N LEU A 28 6.47 5.29 7.70
CA LEU A 28 6.75 4.76 9.02
C LEU A 28 6.67 5.89 10.03
N SER A 29 6.09 5.63 11.20
CA SER A 29 6.11 6.59 12.30
C SER A 29 7.54 6.76 12.83
N PRO A 30 7.87 7.89 13.48
CA PRO A 30 9.17 8.07 14.12
C PRO A 30 9.51 6.93 15.10
N ASP A 31 8.51 6.43 15.84
CA ASP A 31 8.68 5.30 16.76
C ASP A 31 9.02 4.00 16.03
N THR A 32 8.34 3.72 14.92
CA THR A 32 8.65 2.53 14.09
C THR A 32 10.06 2.63 13.51
N ILE A 33 10.47 3.81 13.03
CA ILE A 33 11.84 4.03 12.53
C ILE A 33 12.86 3.77 13.64
N ARG A 34 12.64 4.31 14.85
CA ARG A 34 13.51 4.08 16.02
C ARG A 34 13.65 2.58 16.32
N LEU A 35 12.54 1.85 16.39
CA LEU A 35 12.55 0.41 16.66
C LEU A 35 13.28 -0.40 15.58
N LEU A 36 13.20 0.02 14.32
CA LEU A 36 13.93 -0.61 13.22
C LEU A 36 15.45 -0.35 13.31
N VAL A 37 15.85 0.87 13.67
CA VAL A 37 17.25 1.23 13.91
C VAL A 37 17.82 0.45 15.10
N GLU A 38 17.06 0.30 16.19
CA GLU A 38 17.44 -0.53 17.35
C GLU A 38 17.63 -2.01 16.97
N LYS A 39 16.92 -2.49 15.95
CA LYS A 39 17.09 -3.83 15.38
C LYS A 39 18.25 -3.94 14.39
N GLY A 40 18.99 -2.86 14.15
CA GLY A 40 20.16 -2.82 13.27
C GLY A 40 19.86 -2.46 11.81
N HIS A 41 18.62 -2.10 11.47
CA HIS A 41 18.29 -1.68 10.11
C HIS A 41 18.75 -0.25 9.84
N LYS A 42 19.33 -0.03 8.66
CA LYS A 42 19.53 1.32 8.13
C LYS A 42 18.28 1.76 7.38
N VAL A 43 17.57 2.76 7.91
CA VAL A 43 16.37 3.32 7.27
C VAL A 43 16.69 4.63 6.57
N VAL A 44 16.28 4.77 5.31
CA VAL A 44 16.43 5.99 4.51
C VAL A 44 15.07 6.44 4.01
N VAL A 45 14.64 7.63 4.43
CA VAL A 45 13.44 8.26 3.89
C VAL A 45 13.80 9.00 2.60
N GLN A 46 13.11 8.69 1.51
CA GLN A 46 13.35 9.29 0.20
C GLN A 46 12.05 9.76 -0.46
N ARG A 47 12.18 10.35 -1.66
CA ARG A 47 11.03 10.85 -2.44
C ARG A 47 10.11 9.69 -2.81
N PRO A 48 8.78 9.91 -2.94
CA PRO A 48 7.88 8.89 -3.44
C PRO A 48 8.33 8.27 -4.77
N TRP A 49 8.10 6.97 -4.95
CA TRP A 49 8.50 6.21 -6.14
C TRP A 49 7.38 5.30 -6.65
N SER A 50 7.59 4.71 -7.83
CA SER A 50 6.60 3.92 -8.58
C SER A 50 5.51 4.75 -9.29
N ALA A 51 4.69 4.04 -10.08
CA ALA A 51 3.54 4.52 -10.85
C ALA A 51 2.53 3.37 -10.95
N VAL A 52 1.84 3.07 -9.85
CA VAL A 52 0.89 1.95 -9.80
C VAL A 52 -0.38 2.30 -10.56
N GLU A 53 -0.80 1.43 -11.47
CA GLU A 53 -2.12 1.45 -12.10
C GLU A 53 -2.83 0.16 -11.73
N ALA A 54 -4.05 0.27 -11.18
CA ALA A 54 -4.77 -0.89 -10.66
C ALA A 54 -6.23 -0.91 -11.09
N ILE A 55 -6.73 -2.12 -11.34
CA ILE A 55 -8.15 -2.40 -11.59
C ILE A 55 -8.56 -3.55 -10.68
N GLN A 56 -9.63 -3.36 -9.92
CA GLN A 56 -10.22 -4.37 -9.06
C GLN A 56 -11.57 -4.85 -9.63
N PHE A 57 -11.65 -6.16 -9.81
CA PHE A 57 -12.88 -6.88 -10.09
C PHE A 57 -13.30 -7.63 -8.81
N PRO A 58 -14.34 -7.17 -8.10
CA PRO A 58 -14.71 -7.73 -6.78
C PRO A 58 -15.11 -9.20 -6.83
N ASP A 59 -15.64 -9.66 -7.96
CA ASP A 59 -16.10 -11.04 -8.15
C ASP A 59 -15.05 -11.92 -8.85
N ALA A 60 -13.90 -11.37 -9.25
CA ALA A 60 -12.82 -12.11 -9.89
C ALA A 60 -11.86 -12.66 -8.83
N GLY A 61 -12.28 -13.70 -8.11
CA GLY A 61 -11.38 -14.41 -7.19
C GLY A 61 -12.04 -15.65 -6.58
N PRO A 62 -11.25 -16.67 -6.18
CA PRO A 62 -11.78 -17.73 -5.33
C PRO A 62 -12.32 -17.12 -4.04
N ALA A 63 -13.37 -17.74 -3.47
CA ALA A 63 -14.02 -17.27 -2.24
C ALA A 63 -12.99 -16.86 -1.19
N GLN A 64 -13.10 -15.64 -0.66
CA GLN A 64 -12.16 -15.10 0.32
C GLN A 64 -12.08 -16.04 1.52
N ALA A 65 -10.90 -16.64 1.75
CA ALA A 65 -10.63 -17.37 2.98
C ALA A 65 -10.80 -16.41 4.17
N GLN A 66 -11.52 -16.84 5.21
CA GLN A 66 -11.61 -16.08 6.46
C GLN A 66 -10.20 -15.81 6.98
N GLN A 67 -9.79 -14.55 6.99
CA GLN A 67 -8.58 -14.13 7.67
C GLN A 67 -8.82 -14.25 9.19
N PRO A 68 -8.02 -15.03 9.94
CA PRO A 68 -8.14 -15.06 11.38
C PRO A 68 -7.84 -13.67 11.94
N ALA A 69 -8.77 -13.14 12.73
CA ALA A 69 -8.65 -11.84 13.36
C ALA A 69 -7.58 -11.90 14.48
N PHE A 70 -6.34 -11.57 14.15
CA PHE A 70 -5.39 -11.14 15.16
C PHE A 70 -5.66 -9.66 15.43
N GLY A 71 -6.05 -9.36 16.68
CA GLY A 71 -6.53 -8.05 17.12
C GLY A 71 -5.71 -6.88 16.57
N SER A 72 -6.30 -6.14 15.65
CA SER A 72 -5.79 -4.88 15.11
C SER A 72 -6.97 -3.94 14.92
N ASP A 73 -6.91 -2.80 15.58
CA ASP A 73 -7.98 -1.82 15.76
C ASP A 73 -8.21 -0.92 14.52
N THR A 74 -8.10 -1.46 13.30
CA THR A 74 -8.16 -0.65 12.05
C THR A 74 -8.94 -1.25 10.88
N LEU A 75 -9.78 -2.26 11.09
CA LEU A 75 -10.64 -2.77 10.01
C LEU A 75 -11.97 -2.01 9.91
N ARG A 76 -11.91 -0.73 9.51
CA ARG A 76 -13.05 -0.08 8.83
C ARG A 76 -13.12 -0.65 7.41
N LEU A 77 -13.75 -1.82 7.30
CA LEU A 77 -13.87 -2.60 6.07
C LEU A 77 -14.76 -1.88 5.06
N TRP A 78 -14.14 -1.11 4.18
CA TRP A 78 -14.73 -0.88 2.86
C TRP A 78 -14.92 -2.25 2.18
N LYS A 79 -16.12 -2.52 1.70
CA LYS A 79 -16.43 -3.71 0.90
C LYS A 79 -16.79 -3.25 -0.52
N PRO A 80 -16.03 -3.67 -1.55
CA PRO A 80 -16.40 -3.37 -2.93
C PRO A 80 -17.77 -3.97 -3.24
N ARG A 81 -18.56 -3.28 -4.07
CA ARG A 81 -19.86 -3.79 -4.52
C ARG A 81 -19.63 -4.88 -5.58
N PRO A 82 -20.24 -6.06 -5.44
CA PRO A 82 -20.28 -7.05 -6.52
C PRO A 82 -20.73 -6.41 -7.84
N GLY A 83 -20.17 -6.87 -8.95
CA GLY A 83 -20.44 -6.38 -10.30
C GLY A 83 -19.89 -4.99 -10.62
N THR A 84 -19.27 -4.29 -9.66
CA THR A 84 -18.70 -2.95 -9.87
C THR A 84 -17.19 -3.05 -10.05
N VAL A 85 -16.67 -2.54 -11.17
CA VAL A 85 -15.21 -2.44 -11.39
C VAL A 85 -14.69 -1.16 -10.76
N TYR A 86 -13.57 -1.23 -10.05
CA TYR A 86 -12.90 -0.08 -9.46
C TYR A 86 -11.53 0.11 -10.12
N GLY A 87 -11.20 1.33 -10.51
CA GLY A 87 -9.87 1.70 -11.01
C GLY A 87 -9.16 2.64 -10.03
N ALA A 88 -7.84 2.59 -9.99
CA ALA A 88 -7.01 3.53 -9.23
C ALA A 88 -5.74 3.88 -10.00
N ASN A 89 -5.38 5.15 -9.94
CA ASN A 89 -4.18 5.72 -10.57
C ASN A 89 -3.25 6.32 -9.50
N ASP A 90 -1.95 6.15 -9.69
CA ASP A 90 -0.94 6.71 -8.79
C ASP A 90 -0.57 8.15 -9.18
N ASN A 91 -1.16 9.11 -8.46
CA ASN A 91 -0.94 10.53 -8.66
C ASN A 91 0.51 11.00 -8.38
N ARG A 92 1.40 10.15 -7.83
CA ARG A 92 2.84 10.45 -7.68
C ARG A 92 3.52 10.69 -9.04
N ARG A 93 2.94 10.20 -10.13
CA ARG A 93 3.36 10.46 -11.51
C ARG A 93 2.13 10.96 -12.31
N PRO A 94 2.00 12.27 -12.57
CA PRO A 94 0.80 12.83 -13.21
C PRO A 94 0.78 12.57 -14.73
N ALA A 95 0.83 11.28 -15.12
CA ALA A 95 0.89 10.82 -16.50
C ALA A 95 -0.21 9.79 -16.83
N GLY A 96 -1.11 9.49 -15.90
CA GLY A 96 -2.20 8.54 -16.09
C GLY A 96 -3.51 9.00 -15.43
N ALA A 97 -4.58 8.27 -15.72
CA ALA A 97 -5.87 8.42 -15.07
C ALA A 97 -6.62 7.09 -15.09
N ALA A 98 -7.30 6.75 -14.00
CA ALA A 98 -8.26 5.66 -13.97
C ALA A 98 -9.62 6.21 -14.40
N VAL A 99 -10.07 5.82 -15.60
CA VAL A 99 -11.34 6.29 -16.20
C VAL A 99 -12.22 5.12 -16.59
N ALA A 100 -13.53 5.30 -16.44
CA ALA A 100 -14.56 4.38 -16.92
C ALA A 100 -15.52 5.16 -17.85
N PRO A 101 -16.08 4.50 -18.88
CA PRO A 101 -17.08 5.10 -19.77
C PRO A 101 -18.39 5.44 -19.04
#